data_AF-A0A432ZAI6-F1
#
_entry.id   AF-A0A432ZAI6-F1
#
_cell.length_a   1.000
_cell.length_b   1.000
_cell.length_c   1.000
_cell.angle_alpha   90.00
_cell.angle_beta   90.00
_cell.angle_gamma   90.00
#
_symmetry.space_group_name_H-M   'P 1'
#
loop_
_entity.id
_entity.type
_entity.pdbx_description
1 polymer ?
#
loop_
_entity_poly.entity_id
_entity_poly.type
_entity_poly.pdbx_seq_one_letter_code
_entity_poly.pdbx_strand_id
1 'polypeptide(L)'
;MKVNLLLLLGGLWNGAAAEESSNDWVDVYPETYEQIESFYLAHDCKPYQNHGAIYDIDEARFLSFDEIAAFLPAQKEHFSPDQCEMKVAPDELANVWSYAKALPAQGRIVVFYDISVNSKGESMLQKLPFSEEFKALYHERVDVLSSITSLPKYRVITPSSLSGG
;
A
#
# COMPACT_ATOMS: atom_id res chain seq x y z
N MET A 1 -52.11 38.96 31.12
CA MET A 1 -51.10 39.53 30.19
C MET A 1 -50.22 38.38 29.72
N LYS A 2 -50.20 38.11 28.40
CA LYS A 2 -49.31 37.14 27.77
C LYS A 2 -47.91 37.75 27.66
N VAL A 3 -46.86 37.01 28.03
CA VAL A 3 -45.57 37.04 27.32
C VAL A 3 -45.03 35.61 27.31
N ASN A 4 -44.99 35.04 26.11
CA ASN A 4 -44.24 33.84 25.77
C ASN A 4 -42.74 34.14 25.92
N LEU A 5 -42.00 33.27 26.61
CA LEU A 5 -40.55 33.23 26.47
C LEU A 5 -40.18 31.92 25.77
N LEU A 6 -40.12 31.99 24.45
CA LEU A 6 -39.47 31.00 23.59
C LEU A 6 -37.96 31.21 23.75
N LEU A 7 -37.23 30.20 24.20
CA LEU A 7 -35.77 30.18 24.10
C LEU A 7 -35.35 28.91 23.35
N LEU A 8 -35.03 29.15 22.08
CA LEU A 8 -34.23 28.32 21.20
C LEU A 8 -32.90 27.99 21.86
N LEU A 9 -32.57 26.71 22.01
CA LEU A 9 -31.19 26.26 21.94
C LEU A 9 -31.18 24.98 21.12
N GLY A 10 -31.01 25.17 19.81
CA GLY A 10 -30.66 24.13 18.87
C GLY A 10 -29.32 23.54 19.27
N GLY A 11 -29.31 22.23 19.48
CA GLY A 11 -28.14 21.51 19.92
C GLY A 11 -28.35 20.03 19.67
N LEU A 12 -28.36 19.64 18.40
CA LEU A 12 -28.01 18.28 18.02
C LEU A 12 -26.89 18.39 17.00
N TRP A 13 -25.69 18.28 17.55
CA TRP A 13 -24.47 17.97 16.84
C TRP A 13 -24.72 16.81 15.89
N ASN A 14 -24.69 17.09 14.59
CA ASN A 14 -24.26 16.11 13.60
C ASN A 14 -23.10 16.75 12.84
N GLY A 15 -22.06 17.12 13.59
CA GLY A 15 -20.72 17.03 13.05
C GLY A 15 -20.43 15.55 12.87
N ALA A 16 -20.91 14.98 11.77
CA ALA A 16 -20.19 13.86 11.18
C ALA A 16 -18.81 14.44 10.88
N ALA A 17 -17.87 14.22 11.80
CA ALA A 17 -16.50 14.12 11.39
C ALA A 17 -16.54 13.14 10.21
N ALA A 18 -16.33 13.66 9.00
CA ALA A 18 -15.85 12.82 7.93
C ALA A 18 -14.58 12.22 8.51
N GLU A 19 -14.71 11.00 9.02
CA GLU A 19 -13.60 10.13 9.34
C GLU A 19 -12.82 10.10 8.03
N GLU A 20 -11.73 10.88 7.98
CA GLU A 20 -10.72 10.75 6.94
C GLU A 20 -10.44 9.26 6.92
N SER A 21 -10.85 8.60 5.83
CA SER A 21 -10.57 7.19 5.63
C SER A 21 -9.06 7.06 5.61
N SER A 22 -8.45 6.87 6.78
CA SER A 22 -7.07 6.48 6.88
C SER A 22 -7.03 5.11 6.25
N ASN A 23 -6.65 5.08 4.97
CA ASN A 23 -6.35 3.84 4.29
C ASN A 23 -5.36 3.10 5.21
N ASP A 24 -5.75 1.94 5.75
CA ASP A 24 -5.05 1.16 6.79
C ASP A 24 -3.70 0.58 6.32
N TRP A 25 -2.88 1.40 5.67
CA TRP A 25 -1.54 1.05 5.23
C TRP A 25 -0.56 1.25 6.38
N VAL A 26 0.29 0.26 6.59
CA VAL A 26 1.54 0.43 7.30
C VAL A 26 2.57 0.92 6.28
N ASP A 27 2.87 2.20 6.32
CA ASP A 27 3.93 2.78 5.50
C ASP A 27 5.30 2.34 6.02
N VAL A 28 6.13 1.81 5.12
CA VAL A 28 7.52 1.42 5.39
C VAL A 28 8.46 2.12 4.41
N TYR A 29 9.64 2.46 4.89
CA TYR A 29 10.57 3.37 4.22
C TYR A 29 11.94 2.71 4.12
N PRO A 30 12.20 1.93 3.05
CA PRO A 30 13.54 1.44 2.75
C PRO A 30 14.53 2.60 2.63
N GLU A 31 15.79 2.36 2.97
CA GLU A 31 16.83 3.39 2.88
C GLU A 31 17.04 3.87 1.43
N THR A 32 17.04 2.93 0.48
CA THR A 32 17.29 3.18 -0.95
C THR A 32 16.41 2.28 -1.82
N TYR A 33 16.15 2.70 -3.06
CA TYR A 33 15.48 1.82 -4.02
C TYR A 33 16.40 0.67 -4.46
N GLU A 34 17.71 0.95 -4.57
CA GLU A 34 18.74 -0.01 -4.94
C GLU A 34 18.78 -1.22 -4.01
N GLN A 35 18.45 -1.04 -2.71
CA GLN A 35 18.32 -2.12 -1.75
C GLN A 35 17.19 -3.09 -2.12
N ILE A 36 16.02 -2.55 -2.50
CA ILE A 36 14.87 -3.34 -2.96
C ILE A 36 15.22 -4.04 -4.28
N GLU A 37 15.77 -3.30 -5.24
CA GLU A 37 16.14 -3.86 -6.54
C GLU A 37 17.17 -4.98 -6.42
N SER A 38 18.25 -4.77 -5.66
CA SER A 38 19.30 -5.77 -5.45
C SER A 38 18.75 -7.02 -4.76
N PHE A 39 17.83 -6.84 -3.80
CA PHE A 39 17.18 -7.95 -3.12
C PHE A 39 16.35 -8.81 -4.11
N TYR A 40 15.49 -8.19 -4.93
CA TYR A 40 14.74 -8.95 -5.94
C TYR A 40 15.66 -9.62 -6.97
N LEU A 41 16.69 -8.93 -7.45
CA LEU A 41 17.64 -9.49 -8.41
C LEU A 41 18.44 -10.68 -7.85
N ALA A 42 18.75 -10.68 -6.56
CA ALA A 42 19.42 -11.82 -5.90
C ALA A 42 18.56 -13.09 -5.87
N HIS A 43 17.24 -12.96 -6.07
CA HIS A 43 16.29 -14.05 -6.18
C HIS A 43 15.82 -14.31 -7.63
N ASP A 44 16.59 -13.85 -8.63
CA ASP A 44 16.24 -13.93 -10.05
C ASP A 44 14.87 -13.29 -10.39
N CYS A 45 14.47 -12.29 -9.60
CA CYS A 45 13.22 -11.57 -9.74
C CYS A 45 13.43 -10.12 -10.21
N LYS A 46 12.36 -9.54 -10.78
CA LYS A 46 12.29 -8.10 -11.08
C LYS A 46 11.37 -7.42 -10.06
N PRO A 47 11.78 -6.26 -9.49
CA PRO A 47 10.88 -5.46 -8.69
C PRO A 47 9.83 -4.80 -9.61
N TYR A 48 8.55 -4.98 -9.29
CA TYR A 48 7.46 -4.27 -9.97
C TYR A 48 6.98 -3.12 -9.08
N GLN A 49 7.29 -1.91 -9.51
CA GLN A 49 6.81 -0.68 -8.87
C GLN A 49 5.36 -0.41 -9.27
N ASN A 50 4.61 0.26 -8.39
CA ASN A 50 3.21 0.60 -8.57
C ASN A 50 2.29 -0.62 -8.76
N HIS A 51 2.68 -1.84 -8.38
CA HIS A 51 1.82 -3.02 -8.42
C HIS A 51 1.62 -3.62 -7.03
N GLY A 52 0.45 -4.22 -6.80
CA GLY A 52 0.21 -5.03 -5.60
C GLY A 52 0.90 -6.39 -5.70
N ALA A 53 1.34 -6.90 -4.55
CA ALA A 53 1.77 -8.27 -4.36
C ALA A 53 1.15 -8.84 -3.08
N ILE A 54 1.15 -10.16 -2.95
CA ILE A 54 0.72 -10.85 -1.73
C ILE A 54 1.89 -11.68 -1.24
N TYR A 55 2.24 -11.46 0.02
CA TYR A 55 3.26 -12.25 0.70
C TYR A 55 2.57 -13.17 1.72
N ASP A 56 2.84 -14.47 1.61
CA ASP A 56 2.40 -15.50 2.52
C ASP A 56 3.49 -15.74 3.57
N ILE A 57 3.18 -15.39 4.82
CA ILE A 57 4.10 -15.46 5.96
C ILE A 57 4.31 -16.92 6.36
N ASP A 58 3.26 -17.74 6.28
CA ASP A 58 3.29 -19.14 6.68
C ASP A 58 4.20 -19.95 5.74
N GLU A 59 4.20 -19.60 4.46
CA GLU A 59 5.02 -20.25 3.42
C GLU A 59 6.31 -19.48 3.08
N ALA A 60 6.54 -18.33 3.71
CA ALA A 60 7.70 -17.47 3.52
C ALA A 60 7.95 -17.15 2.03
N ARG A 61 6.90 -16.72 1.31
CA ARG A 61 6.99 -16.46 -0.14
C ARG A 61 5.97 -15.47 -0.66
N PHE A 62 6.26 -14.91 -1.83
CA PHE A 62 5.26 -14.21 -2.63
C PHE A 62 4.37 -15.21 -3.38
N LEU A 63 3.06 -14.94 -3.40
CA LEU A 63 2.09 -15.73 -4.15
C LEU A 63 2.19 -15.42 -5.64
N SER A 64 1.94 -16.43 -6.47
CA SER A 64 1.78 -16.29 -7.91
C SER A 64 0.46 -15.57 -8.25
N PHE A 65 0.37 -15.06 -9.47
CA PHE A 65 -0.87 -14.42 -9.96
C PHE A 65 -2.07 -15.39 -9.94
N ASP A 66 -1.88 -16.66 -10.29
CA ASP A 66 -2.96 -17.66 -10.31
C ASP A 66 -3.49 -17.95 -8.90
N GLU A 67 -2.60 -18.02 -7.91
CA GLU A 67 -2.99 -18.15 -6.51
C GLU A 67 -3.78 -16.92 -6.06
N ILE A 68 -3.31 -15.72 -6.43
CA ILE A 68 -4.03 -14.46 -6.16
C ILE A 68 -5.42 -14.46 -6.79
N ALA A 69 -5.52 -14.87 -8.05
CA ALA A 69 -6.77 -14.96 -8.77
C ALA A 69 -7.77 -15.96 -8.14
N ALA A 70 -7.27 -17.03 -7.53
CA ALA A 70 -8.11 -18.01 -6.84
C ALA A 70 -8.68 -17.45 -5.52
N PHE A 71 -7.95 -16.61 -4.80
CA PHE A 71 -8.35 -16.13 -3.48
C PHE A 71 -8.96 -14.71 -3.47
N LEU A 72 -8.58 -13.83 -4.41
CA LEU A 72 -9.14 -12.48 -4.64
C LEU A 72 -9.51 -12.29 -6.13
N PRO A 73 -10.49 -13.05 -6.65
CA PRO A 73 -10.82 -13.01 -8.08
C PRO A 73 -11.29 -11.63 -8.57
N ALA A 74 -11.91 -10.82 -7.68
CA ALA A 74 -12.40 -9.50 -8.04
C ALA A 74 -11.31 -8.42 -8.06
N GLN A 75 -10.17 -8.64 -7.40
CA GLN A 75 -9.09 -7.66 -7.25
C GLN A 75 -7.81 -8.04 -8.01
N LYS A 76 -7.74 -9.25 -8.59
CA LYS A 76 -6.52 -9.83 -9.18
C LYS A 76 -5.81 -8.91 -10.18
N GLU A 77 -6.54 -8.14 -10.99
CA GLU A 77 -5.99 -7.25 -12.03
C GLU A 77 -5.16 -6.08 -11.45
N HIS A 78 -5.25 -5.84 -10.14
CA HIS A 78 -4.47 -4.82 -9.42
C HIS A 78 -3.16 -5.35 -8.83
N PHE A 79 -2.91 -6.65 -8.96
CA PHE A 79 -1.66 -7.30 -8.58
C PHE A 79 -0.73 -7.46 -9.79
N SER A 80 0.56 -7.74 -9.55
CA SER A 80 1.51 -7.98 -10.64
C SER A 80 1.21 -9.32 -11.34
N PRO A 81 0.98 -9.36 -12.66
CA PRO A 81 0.76 -10.62 -13.39
C PRO A 81 2.03 -11.47 -13.49
N ASP A 82 3.19 -10.83 -13.49
CA ASP A 82 4.51 -11.46 -13.54
C ASP A 82 5.15 -11.53 -12.14
N GLN A 83 4.31 -11.63 -11.09
CA GLN A 83 4.81 -11.75 -9.72
C GLN A 83 5.65 -13.02 -9.60
N CYS A 84 6.94 -12.85 -9.35
CA CYS A 84 7.81 -13.99 -9.10
C CYS A 84 7.48 -14.64 -7.74
N GLU A 85 7.59 -15.97 -7.67
CA GLU A 85 7.43 -16.75 -6.44
C GLU A 85 8.72 -16.74 -5.60
N MET A 86 9.14 -15.54 -5.20
CA MET A 86 10.32 -15.37 -4.36
C MET A 86 10.06 -15.97 -2.97
N LYS A 87 10.91 -16.92 -2.56
CA LYS A 87 10.94 -17.48 -1.20
C LYS A 87 11.95 -16.71 -0.37
N VAL A 88 11.46 -16.04 0.66
CA VAL A 88 12.24 -15.16 1.55
C VAL A 88 11.67 -15.30 2.96
N ALA A 89 12.52 -15.32 3.98
CA ALA A 89 12.04 -15.30 5.37
C ALA A 89 11.37 -13.94 5.71
N PRO A 90 10.32 -13.92 6.57
CA PRO A 90 9.69 -12.67 6.98
C PRO A 90 10.66 -11.62 7.55
N ASP A 91 11.67 -12.07 8.31
CA ASP A 91 12.68 -11.17 8.90
C ASP A 91 13.60 -10.55 7.85
N GLU A 92 13.94 -11.30 6.80
CA GLU A 92 14.75 -10.79 5.69
C GLU A 92 13.96 -9.75 4.88
N LEU A 93 12.66 -10.01 4.67
CA LEU A 93 11.76 -9.06 4.02
C LEU A 93 11.54 -7.79 4.87
N ALA A 94 11.40 -7.92 6.19
CA ALA A 94 11.32 -6.76 7.09
C ALA A 94 12.62 -5.94 7.05
N ASN A 95 13.78 -6.61 6.97
CA ASN A 95 15.09 -5.96 6.89
C ASN A 95 15.25 -5.15 5.60
N VAL A 96 14.89 -5.71 4.43
CA VAL A 96 14.99 -4.96 3.16
C VAL A 96 14.06 -3.75 3.16
N TRP A 97 12.93 -3.81 3.86
CA TRP A 97 12.02 -2.68 4.04
C TRP A 97 12.44 -1.69 5.12
N SER A 98 13.55 -1.95 5.82
CA SER A 98 13.97 -1.19 7.01
C SER A 98 12.86 -1.08 8.06
N TYR A 99 12.02 -2.11 8.17
CA TYR A 99 10.87 -2.13 9.05
C TYR A 99 11.28 -2.66 10.43
N ALA A 100 11.38 -1.75 11.41
CA ALA A 100 11.88 -2.07 12.75
C ALA A 100 10.91 -2.90 13.62
N LYS A 101 9.67 -3.13 13.15
CA LYS A 101 8.70 -3.97 13.85
C LYS A 101 8.64 -5.35 13.18
N ALA A 102 8.18 -6.35 13.92
CA ALA A 102 7.91 -7.65 13.34
C ALA A 102 6.72 -7.58 12.37
N LEU A 103 6.80 -8.32 11.27
CA LEU A 103 5.62 -8.68 10.48
C LEU A 103 4.66 -9.54 11.33
N PRO A 104 3.38 -9.68 10.92
CA PRO A 104 2.46 -10.59 11.60
C PRO A 104 3.07 -12.00 11.73
N ALA A 105 2.70 -12.74 12.77
CA ALA A 105 3.30 -14.06 13.02
C ALA A 105 2.87 -15.14 12.01
N GLN A 106 1.74 -14.94 11.32
CA GLN A 106 1.13 -15.89 10.39
C GLN A 106 0.19 -15.16 9.42
N GLY A 107 -0.25 -15.87 8.37
CA GLY A 107 -1.21 -15.40 7.39
C GLY A 107 -0.58 -14.66 6.21
N ARG A 108 -1.35 -13.79 5.57
CA ARG A 108 -0.97 -13.10 4.33
C ARG A 108 -1.06 -11.60 4.49
N ILE A 109 -0.23 -10.89 3.74
CA ILE A 109 -0.23 -9.42 3.68
C ILE A 109 -0.26 -8.92 2.24
N VAL A 110 -0.88 -7.77 2.03
CA VAL A 110 -0.76 -7.00 0.79
C VAL A 110 0.50 -6.16 0.88
N VAL A 111 1.32 -6.19 -0.17
CA VAL A 111 2.51 -5.36 -0.34
C VAL A 111 2.29 -4.47 -1.56
N PHE A 112 2.53 -3.16 -1.43
CA PHE A 112 2.46 -2.23 -2.55
C PHE A 112 3.72 -1.37 -2.58
N TYR A 113 4.52 -1.51 -3.64
CA TYR A 113 5.72 -0.69 -3.84
C TYR A 113 5.34 0.63 -4.49
N ASP A 114 5.36 1.71 -3.70
CA ASP A 114 4.87 3.01 -4.13
C ASP A 114 6.01 3.95 -4.53
N ILE A 115 5.94 4.44 -5.76
CA ILE A 115 6.88 5.43 -6.35
C ILE A 115 6.31 6.84 -6.39
N SER A 116 5.02 6.96 -6.13
CA SER A 116 4.23 8.19 -6.21
C SER A 116 4.15 8.89 -4.85
N VAL A 117 4.85 8.39 -3.85
CA VAL A 117 4.99 8.97 -2.51
C VAL A 117 6.48 9.12 -2.18
N ASN A 118 6.86 10.24 -1.57
CA ASN A 118 8.25 10.45 -1.14
C ASN A 118 8.49 9.97 0.31
N SER A 119 9.73 10.02 0.77
CA SER A 119 10.12 9.61 2.13
C SER A 119 9.46 10.39 3.28
N LYS A 120 8.70 11.45 2.98
CA LYS A 120 7.90 12.21 3.96
C LYS A 120 6.42 11.82 3.94
N GLY A 121 6.03 10.81 3.16
CA GLY A 121 4.64 10.42 2.97
C GLY A 121 3.85 11.36 2.05
N GLU A 122 4.52 12.30 1.36
CA GLU A 122 3.85 13.25 0.48
C GLU A 122 3.64 12.63 -0.90
N SER A 123 2.44 12.81 -1.47
CA SER A 123 2.19 12.47 -2.86
C SER A 123 3.04 13.31 -3.81
N MET A 124 3.65 12.64 -4.78
CA MET A 124 4.47 13.19 -5.85
C MET A 124 3.73 13.23 -7.19
N LEU A 125 2.49 12.75 -7.26
CA LEU A 125 1.71 12.62 -8.50
C LEU A 125 1.56 13.94 -9.27
N GLN A 126 1.44 15.06 -8.56
CA GLN A 126 1.31 16.39 -9.17
C GLN A 126 2.65 17.10 -9.36
N LYS A 127 3.71 16.60 -8.72
CA LYS A 127 5.06 17.19 -8.74
C LYS A 127 5.93 16.56 -9.83
N LEU A 128 5.65 15.31 -10.21
CA LEU A 128 6.37 14.55 -11.21
C LEU A 128 5.58 14.49 -12.53
N PRO A 129 6.26 14.38 -13.69
CA PRO A 129 5.62 14.38 -15.00
C PRO A 129 5.00 13.01 -15.35
N PHE A 130 4.21 12.44 -14.44
CA PHE A 130 3.43 11.22 -14.73
C PHE A 130 2.28 11.54 -15.70
N SER A 131 1.97 10.60 -16.59
CA SER A 131 0.81 10.73 -17.49
C SER A 131 -0.50 10.69 -16.70
N GLU A 132 -1.55 11.29 -17.25
CA GLU A 132 -2.90 11.22 -16.62
C GLU A 132 -3.41 9.78 -16.55
N GLU A 133 -3.07 8.96 -17.54
CA GLU A 133 -3.36 7.52 -17.52
C GLU A 133 -2.69 6.82 -16.33
N PHE A 134 -1.40 7.10 -16.09
CA PHE A 134 -0.70 6.56 -14.93
C PHE A 134 -1.35 7.00 -13.62
N LYS A 135 -1.70 8.29 -13.49
CA LYS A 135 -2.35 8.81 -12.28
C LYS A 135 -3.69 8.13 -12.03
N ALA A 136 -4.51 7.95 -13.07
CA ALA A 136 -5.79 7.28 -12.97
C ALA A 136 -5.64 5.82 -12.53
N LEU A 137 -4.75 5.07 -13.20
CA LEU A 137 -4.46 3.68 -12.85
C LEU A 137 -3.87 3.53 -11.43
N TYR A 138 -3.01 4.45 -11.03
CA TYR A 138 -2.47 4.51 -9.67
C TYR A 138 -3.60 4.67 -8.64
N HIS A 139 -4.49 5.64 -8.83
CA HIS A 139 -5.57 5.90 -7.88
C HIS A 139 -6.52 4.70 -7.80
N GLU A 140 -6.95 4.17 -8.95
CA GLU A 140 -7.78 2.99 -9.01
C GLU A 140 -7.13 1.80 -8.27
N ARG A 141 -5.85 1.56 -8.51
CA ARG A 141 -5.11 0.47 -7.87
C ARG A 141 -5.01 0.65 -6.37
N VAL A 142 -4.63 1.83 -5.88
CA VAL A 142 -4.56 2.11 -4.45
C VAL A 142 -5.93 1.94 -3.79
N ASP A 143 -7.00 2.43 -4.41
CA ASP A 143 -8.36 2.31 -3.88
C ASP A 143 -8.81 0.84 -3.80
N VAL A 144 -8.58 0.06 -4.86
CA VAL A 144 -8.96 -1.36 -4.88
C VAL A 144 -8.14 -2.16 -3.87
N LEU A 145 -6.83 -1.96 -3.80
CA LEU A 145 -5.99 -2.64 -2.80
C LEU A 145 -6.37 -2.24 -1.37
N SER A 146 -6.74 -0.97 -1.15
CA SER A 146 -7.21 -0.49 0.16
C SER A 146 -8.53 -1.12 0.58
N SER A 147 -9.41 -1.45 -0.38
CA SER A 147 -10.69 -2.14 -0.12
C SER A 147 -10.55 -3.58 0.40
N ILE A 148 -9.35 -4.17 0.32
CA ILE A 148 -9.06 -5.49 0.88
C ILE A 148 -8.92 -5.34 2.40
N THR A 149 -10.03 -5.55 3.13
CA THR A 149 -10.08 -5.41 4.59
C THR A 149 -9.68 -6.67 5.35
N SER A 150 -9.61 -7.82 4.67
CA SER A 150 -9.27 -9.12 5.28
C SER A 150 -7.76 -9.33 5.50
N LEU A 151 -6.91 -8.50 4.91
CA LEU A 151 -5.46 -8.61 4.98
C LEU A 151 -4.83 -7.32 5.53
N PRO A 152 -3.77 -7.42 6.36
CA PRO A 152 -2.89 -6.30 6.64
C PRO A 152 -2.25 -5.79 5.36
N LYS A 153 -2.04 -4.47 5.28
CA LYS A 153 -1.53 -3.80 4.09
C LYS A 153 -0.26 -3.04 4.40
N TYR A 154 0.78 -3.26 3.60
CA TYR A 154 2.09 -2.63 3.74
C TYR A 154 2.41 -1.85 2.46
N ARG A 155 2.69 -0.57 2.64
CA ARG A 155 3.06 0.33 1.55
C ARG A 155 4.54 0.61 1.64
N VAL A 156 5.30 0.03 0.72
CA VAL A 156 6.75 0.22 0.64
C VAL A 156 7.00 1.48 -0.16
N ILE A 157 7.26 2.58 0.52
CA ILE A 157 7.51 3.88 -0.11
C ILE A 157 8.95 3.89 -0.59
N THR A 158 9.12 3.56 -1.87
CA THR A 158 10.44 3.53 -2.49
C THR A 158 10.89 4.98 -2.74
N PRO A 159 11.99 5.45 -2.13
CA PRO A 159 12.54 6.75 -2.46
C PRO A 159 12.79 6.79 -3.96
N SER A 160 12.28 7.80 -4.65
CA SER A 160 12.47 7.91 -6.09
C SER A 160 13.98 8.00 -6.36
N SER A 161 14.52 7.10 -7.17
CA SER A 161 15.87 7.20 -7.75
C SER A 161 15.99 8.35 -8.78
N LEU A 162 15.03 9.28 -8.81
CA LEU A 162 14.96 10.42 -9.72
C LEU A 162 16.04 11.50 -9.48
N SER A 163 17.07 11.20 -8.71
CA SER A 163 18.34 11.94 -8.73
C SER A 163 19.34 11.23 -9.64
N GLY A 164 19.12 11.29 -10.95
CA GLY A 164 20.01 10.63 -11.91
C GLY A 164 19.62 10.83 -13.36
N GLY A 165 19.45 12.08 -13.79
CA GLY A 165 19.27 12.45 -15.20
C GLY A 165 19.56 13.92 -15.43
#